data_AF-A0A097A4Y4-F1
#
_entry.id   AF-A0A097A4Y4-F1
#
_cell.length_a   1.000
_cell.length_b   1.000
_cell.length_c   1.000
_cell.angle_alpha   90.00
_cell.angle_beta   90.00
_cell.angle_gamma   90.00
#
_symmetry.space_group_name_H-M   'P 1'
#
loop_
_entity.id
_entity.type
_entity.pdbx_description
1 polymer ?
#
loop_
_entity_poly.entity_id
_entity_poly.type
_entity_poly.pdbx_seq_one_letter_code
_entity_poly.pdbx_strand_id
1 'polypeptide(L)'
;RHGNKGVVARIVPLEDMPHLPDGTAVDIVLNPLGVPSRMNVGQILETHLGWAARLMGYKVTCPVFDGATITEIKRALREAGLPESGKSVLYNGRTGEHFDQEITVGYIYMMKLSHLVDDKIHARSIGPYSLVSQQPLGGKAQFGGQRF
;
A
#
# COMPACT_ATOMS: atom_id res chain seq x y z
N ARG A 1 6.87 3.10 7.34
CA ARG A 1 5.78 2.29 7.98
C ARG A 1 4.72 3.16 8.72
N HIS A 2 4.00 4.01 7.98
CA HIS A 2 3.39 5.27 8.45
C HIS A 2 1.89 5.20 8.80
N GLY A 3 1.44 4.11 9.43
CA GLY A 3 0.02 3.96 9.81
C GLY A 3 -0.98 3.90 8.64
N ASN A 4 -0.50 3.69 7.40
CA ASN A 4 -1.32 3.65 6.20
C ASN A 4 -1.91 2.24 6.01
N LYS A 5 -3.08 1.99 6.61
CA LYS A 5 -3.81 0.72 6.47
C LYS A 5 -4.69 0.75 5.23
N GLY A 6 -4.81 -0.40 4.56
CA GLY A 6 -5.68 -0.58 3.40
C GLY A 6 -6.24 -1.99 3.32
N VAL A 7 -7.27 -2.17 2.48
CA VAL A 7 -7.83 -3.46 2.09
C VAL A 7 -7.58 -3.63 0.59
N VAL A 8 -7.24 -4.84 0.15
CA VAL A 8 -7.09 -5.15 -1.28
C VAL A 8 -8.46 -5.04 -1.95
N ALA A 9 -8.60 -4.08 -2.87
CA ALA A 9 -9.87 -3.82 -3.56
C ALA A 9 -10.01 -4.64 -4.85
N ARG A 10 -8.91 -4.83 -5.58
CA ARG A 10 -8.87 -5.58 -6.84
C ARG A 10 -7.49 -6.21 -7.01
N ILE A 11 -7.47 -7.45 -7.49
CA ILE A 11 -6.27 -8.12 -8.00
C ILE A 11 -6.43 -8.14 -9.52
N VAL A 12 -5.42 -7.65 -10.23
CA VAL A 12 -5.40 -7.63 -11.69
C VAL A 12 -4.22 -8.48 -12.20
N PRO A 13 -4.31 -9.01 -13.43
CA PRO A 13 -3.19 -9.68 -14.08
C PRO A 13 -1.98 -8.76 -14.27
N LEU A 14 -0.79 -9.34 -14.49
CA LEU A 14 0.46 -8.59 -14.62
C LEU A 14 0.45 -7.69 -15.87
N GLU A 15 -0.14 -8.17 -16.96
CA GLU A 15 -0.29 -7.45 -18.23
C GLU A 15 -1.15 -6.18 -18.12
N ASP A 16 -2.05 -6.12 -17.14
CA ASP A 16 -2.91 -4.96 -16.91
C ASP A 16 -2.21 -3.89 -16.05
N MET A 17 -1.09 -4.23 -15.40
CA MET A 17 -0.43 -3.32 -14.46
C MET A 17 0.36 -2.23 -15.22
N PRO A 18 0.41 -1.01 -14.68
CA PRO A 18 1.32 0.01 -15.18
C PRO A 18 2.78 -0.47 -15.17
N HIS A 19 3.51 -0.19 -16.24
CA HIS A 19 4.92 -0.57 -16.36
C HIS A 19 5.83 0.64 -16.51
N LEU A 20 7.02 0.50 -15.96
CA LEU A 20 8.14 1.43 -16.12
C LEU A 20 8.69 1.36 -17.56
N PRO A 21 9.50 2.35 -17.99
CA PRO A 21 10.09 2.36 -19.33
C PRO A 21 11.03 1.18 -19.62
N ASP A 22 11.52 0.51 -18.57
CA ASP A 22 12.31 -0.71 -18.66
C ASP A 22 11.46 -1.98 -18.84
N GLY A 23 10.12 -1.84 -18.88
CA GLY A 23 9.15 -2.93 -18.99
C GLY A 23 8.76 -3.55 -17.64
N THR A 24 9.35 -3.11 -16.53
CA THR A 24 9.03 -3.65 -15.20
C THR A 24 7.65 -3.16 -14.76
N ALA A 25 6.71 -4.09 -14.55
CA ALA A 25 5.40 -3.78 -13.99
C ALA A 25 5.48 -3.44 -12.50
N VAL A 26 4.63 -2.52 -12.03
CA VAL A 26 4.53 -2.19 -10.61
C VAL A 26 3.73 -3.27 -9.86
N ASP A 27 4.04 -3.50 -8.58
CA ASP A 27 3.36 -4.52 -7.78
C ASP A 27 2.08 -3.99 -7.09
N ILE A 28 2.11 -2.76 -6.59
CA ILE A 28 1.03 -2.18 -5.77
C ILE A 28 0.80 -0.73 -6.18
N VAL A 29 -0.47 -0.39 -6.44
CA VAL A 29 -0.90 0.99 -6.69
C VAL A 29 -1.57 1.55 -5.44
N LEU A 30 -1.08 2.69 -4.94
CA LEU A 30 -1.63 3.38 -3.78
C LEU A 30 -2.37 4.64 -4.21
N ASN A 31 -3.47 4.95 -3.51
CA ASN A 31 -4.20 6.20 -3.74
C ASN A 31 -3.39 7.41 -3.23
N PRO A 32 -3.10 8.41 -4.08
CA PRO A 32 -2.31 9.58 -3.69
C PRO A 32 -2.99 10.44 -2.61
N LEU A 33 -4.33 10.43 -2.50
CA LEU A 33 -5.06 11.24 -1.51
C LEU A 33 -4.73 10.87 -0.06
N GLY A 34 -4.24 9.65 0.18
CA GLY A 34 -3.90 9.16 1.51
C GLY A 34 -2.66 9.82 2.13
N VAL A 35 -1.81 10.49 1.33
CA VAL A 35 -0.58 11.12 1.82
C VAL A 35 -0.79 12.56 2.30
N PRO A 36 -1.37 13.48 1.50
CA PRO A 36 -1.57 14.86 1.92
C PRO A 36 -2.53 14.98 3.10
N SER A 37 -3.61 14.19 3.08
CA SER A 37 -4.65 14.23 4.13
C SER A 37 -4.16 13.80 5.51
N ARG A 38 -3.09 13.00 5.58
CA ARG A 38 -2.54 12.45 6.82
C ARG A 38 -1.16 12.99 7.17
N MET A 39 -0.62 13.89 6.34
CA MET A 39 0.74 14.42 6.47
C MET A 39 1.82 13.32 6.55
N ASN A 40 1.62 12.20 5.86
CA ASN A 40 2.52 11.04 5.88
C ASN A 40 3.69 11.21 4.88
N VAL A 41 4.40 12.35 4.94
CA VAL A 41 5.49 12.68 3.99
C VAL A 41 6.61 11.65 4.04
N GLY A 42 6.89 11.09 5.23
CA GLY A 42 7.86 10.02 5.40
C GLY A 42 7.59 8.77 4.53
N GLN A 43 6.34 8.55 4.11
CA GLN A 43 6.00 7.48 3.17
C GLN A 43 6.64 7.71 1.80
N ILE A 44 6.57 8.94 1.30
CA ILE A 44 7.17 9.31 0.02
C ILE A 44 8.69 9.23 0.12
N LEU A 45 9.27 9.78 1.19
CA LEU A 45 10.72 9.76 1.42
C LEU A 45 11.28 8.33 1.50
N GLU A 46 10.59 7.44 2.22
CA GLU A 46 10.92 6.01 2.29
C GLU A 46 10.88 5.36 0.90
N THR A 47 9.84 5.64 0.10
CA THR A 47 9.70 5.13 -1.27
C THR A 47 10.88 5.52 -2.16
N HIS A 48 11.33 6.77 -2.08
CA HIS A 48 12.43 7.31 -2.90
C HIS A 48 13.77 6.69 -2.49
N LEU A 49 14.05 6.70 -1.19
CA LEU A 49 15.29 6.15 -0.65
C LEU A 49 15.38 4.63 -0.87
N GLY A 50 14.26 3.92 -0.71
CA GLY A 50 14.15 2.50 -0.99
C GLY A 50 14.43 2.18 -2.45
N TRP A 51 14.01 3.04 -3.38
CA TRP A 51 14.28 2.85 -4.81
C TRP A 51 15.76 2.98 -5.14
N ALA A 52 16.41 4.05 -4.66
CA ALA A 52 17.85 4.23 -4.82
C ALA A 52 18.65 3.08 -4.20
N ALA A 53 18.31 2.69 -2.96
CA ALA A 53 18.99 1.62 -2.24
C ALA A 53 18.84 0.26 -2.92
N ARG A 54 17.66 -0.03 -3.50
CA ARG A 54 17.40 -1.27 -4.24
C ARG A 54 18.27 -1.37 -5.49
N LEU A 55 18.41 -0.28 -6.24
CA LEU A 55 19.20 -0.26 -7.48
C LEU A 55 20.70 -0.35 -7.20
N MET A 56 21.18 0.36 -6.17
CA MET A 56 22.58 0.35 -5.77
C MET A 56 22.98 -0.87 -4.92
N GLY A 57 22.02 -1.69 -4.49
CA GLY A 57 22.29 -2.96 -3.80
C GLY A 57 22.74 -2.82 -2.34
N TYR A 58 22.42 -1.72 -1.67
CA TYR A 58 22.71 -1.54 -0.23
C TYR A 58 21.44 -1.44 0.62
N LYS A 59 21.62 -1.57 1.93
CA LYS A 59 20.55 -1.38 2.92
C LYS A 59 20.76 -0.07 3.64
N VAL A 60 19.68 0.65 3.89
CA VAL A 60 19.71 1.91 4.62
C VAL A 60 19.15 1.71 6.01
N THR A 61 19.85 2.26 7.00
CA THR A 61 19.35 2.36 8.37
C THR A 61 18.95 3.81 8.62
N CYS A 62 17.68 4.05 8.96
CA CYS A 62 17.18 5.37 9.35
C CYS A 62 16.73 5.34 10.81
N PRO A 63 17.56 5.81 11.76
CA PRO A 63 17.16 6.05 13.15
C PRO A 63 15.95 6.99 13.26
N VAL A 64 15.20 6.88 14.36
CA VAL A 64 13.93 7.61 14.56
C VAL A 64 14.12 9.13 14.61
N PHE A 65 15.26 9.61 15.11
CA PHE A 65 15.55 11.03 15.30
C PHE A 65 16.69 11.56 14.42
N ASP A 66 17.27 10.69 13.60
CA ASP A 66 18.38 11.02 12.69
C ASP A 66 18.14 10.32 11.35
N GLY A 67 17.06 10.72 10.69
CA GLY A 67 16.64 10.16 9.41
C GLY A 67 17.37 10.78 8.24
N ALA A 68 17.37 10.10 7.10
CA ALA A 68 17.93 10.64 5.87
C ALA A 68 17.25 11.97 5.49
N THR A 69 18.06 13.00 5.29
CA THR A 69 17.59 14.32 4.86
C THR A 69 17.14 14.28 3.41
N ILE A 70 16.29 15.22 3.00
CA ILE A 70 15.81 15.34 1.61
C ILE A 70 16.99 15.47 0.63
N THR A 71 18.02 16.22 1.03
CA THR A 71 19.26 16.41 0.27
C THR A 71 20.02 15.10 0.06
N GLU A 72 20.12 14.26 1.09
CA GLU A 72 20.78 12.95 0.98
C GLU A 72 19.97 11.98 0.12
N ILE A 73 18.64 11.98 0.23
CA ILE A 73 17.77 11.15 -0.60
C ILE A 73 17.90 11.55 -2.07
N LYS A 74 17.88 12.86 -2.38
CA LYS A 74 18.10 13.36 -3.75
C LYS A 74 19.47 12.98 -4.29
N ARG A 75 20.52 13.09 -3.47
CA ARG A 75 21.87 12.63 -3.83
C ARG A 75 21.88 11.14 -4.14
N ALA A 76 21.26 10.31 -3.30
CA ALA A 76 21.16 8.87 -3.52
C ALA A 76 20.40 8.54 -4.83
N LEU A 77 19.28 9.24 -5.10
CA LEU A 77 18.58 9.08 -6.38
C LEU A 77 19.48 9.42 -7.57
N ARG A 78 20.22 10.54 -7.49
CA ARG A 78 21.16 10.95 -8.54
C ARG A 78 22.28 9.93 -8.74
N GLU A 79 22.87 9.43 -7.66
CA GLU A 79 23.92 8.39 -7.70
C GLU A 79 23.40 7.06 -8.31
N ALA A 80 22.13 6.74 -8.09
CA ALA A 80 21.45 5.62 -8.72
C ALA A 80 21.05 5.90 -10.19
N GLY A 81 21.30 7.08 -10.76
CA GLY A 81 20.84 7.44 -12.10
C GLY A 81 19.32 7.61 -12.22
N LEU A 82 18.64 7.86 -11.10
CA LEU A 82 17.20 8.10 -11.02
C LEU A 82 16.89 9.61 -10.99
N PRO A 83 15.70 10.03 -11.42
CA PRO A 83 15.28 11.42 -11.34
C PRO A 83 15.15 11.89 -9.89
N GLU A 84 15.65 13.10 -9.58
CA GLU A 84 15.61 13.65 -8.22
C GLU A 84 14.20 13.94 -7.70
N SER A 85 13.22 14.04 -8.61
CA SER A 85 11.81 14.16 -8.27
C SER A 85 11.22 12.85 -7.72
N GLY A 86 11.91 11.72 -7.91
CA GLY A 86 11.41 10.37 -7.65
C GLY A 86 10.15 10.02 -8.44
N LYS A 87 9.91 10.72 -9.55
CA LYS A 87 8.82 10.44 -10.48
C LYS A 87 9.35 9.82 -11.76
N SER A 88 8.58 8.95 -12.37
CA SER A 88 8.89 8.36 -13.65
C SER A 88 7.67 8.36 -14.56
N VAL A 89 7.91 8.27 -15.86
CA VAL A 89 6.86 8.01 -16.84
C VAL A 89 6.43 6.56 -16.67
N LEU A 90 5.14 6.32 -16.48
CA LEU A 90 4.57 4.98 -16.54
C LEU A 90 3.75 4.84 -17.81
N TYR A 91 3.68 3.61 -18.29
CA TYR A 91 2.86 3.20 -19.42
C TYR A 91 1.70 2.35 -18.93
N ASN A 92 0.53 2.57 -19.52
CA ASN A 92 -0.67 1.81 -19.23
C ASN A 92 -0.52 0.39 -19.81
N GLY A 93 -0.65 -0.65 -18.98
CA GLY A 93 -0.53 -2.05 -19.43
C GLY A 93 -1.56 -2.45 -20.49
N ARG A 94 -2.73 -1.81 -20.51
CA ARG A 94 -3.81 -2.13 -21.45
C ARG A 94 -3.70 -1.42 -22.80
N THR A 95 -3.31 -0.15 -22.79
CA THR A 95 -3.29 0.68 -24.01
C THR A 95 -1.88 0.85 -24.57
N GLY A 96 -0.83 0.68 -23.75
CA GLY A 96 0.55 0.98 -24.10
C GLY A 96 0.88 2.47 -24.12
N GLU A 97 -0.08 3.35 -23.84
CA GLU A 97 0.13 4.80 -23.81
C GLU A 97 0.73 5.24 -22.48
N HIS A 98 1.50 6.32 -22.51
CA HIS A 98 2.04 6.94 -21.30
C HIS A 98 0.95 7.73 -20.57
N PHE A 99 1.02 7.80 -19.25
CA PHE A 99 0.15 8.69 -18.48
C PHE A 99 0.53 10.16 -18.69
N ASP A 100 -0.45 11.07 -18.61
CA ASP A 100 -0.27 12.51 -18.83
C ASP A 100 0.71 13.16 -17.85
N GLN A 101 0.85 12.59 -16.65
CA GLN A 101 1.72 13.11 -15.60
C GLN A 101 2.73 12.05 -15.18
N GLU A 102 3.93 12.50 -14.80
CA GLU A 102 4.91 11.63 -14.15
C GLU A 102 4.40 11.17 -12.79
N ILE A 103 4.55 9.88 -12.53
CA ILE A 103 4.02 9.20 -11.34
C ILE A 103 5.17 8.91 -10.38
N THR A 104 4.94 9.12 -9.09
CA THR A 104 5.90 8.71 -8.06
C THR A 104 5.96 7.18 -7.99
N VAL A 105 7.14 6.64 -8.26
CA VAL A 105 7.43 5.20 -8.19
C VAL A 105 8.56 4.97 -7.21
N GLY A 106 8.63 3.77 -6.63
CA GLY A 106 9.77 3.35 -5.83
C GLY A 106 9.42 2.16 -4.96
N TYR A 107 10.26 1.91 -3.96
CA TYR A 107 10.17 0.73 -3.12
C TYR A 107 9.79 1.11 -1.69
N ILE A 108 8.70 0.52 -1.20
CA ILE A 108 8.21 0.73 0.15
C ILE A 108 8.03 -0.61 0.86
N TYR A 109 8.27 -0.61 2.16
CA TYR A 109 8.03 -1.79 2.99
C TYR A 109 6.54 -1.97 3.31
N MET A 110 5.97 -3.09 2.90
CA MET A 110 4.57 -3.46 3.17
C MET A 110 4.46 -4.56 4.23
N MET A 111 3.48 -4.43 5.13
CA MET A 111 3.19 -5.42 6.17
C MET A 111 1.78 -6.01 5.96
N LYS A 112 1.67 -7.34 5.97
CA LYS A 112 0.39 -8.04 6.01
C LYS A 112 -0.12 -8.07 7.46
N LEU A 113 -1.33 -7.56 7.67
CA LEU A 113 -2.01 -7.62 8.96
C LEU A 113 -2.89 -8.87 9.05
N SER A 114 -3.10 -9.40 10.25
CA SER A 114 -3.87 -10.64 10.49
C SER A 114 -5.39 -10.51 10.31
N HIS A 115 -5.90 -9.34 9.91
CA HIS A 115 -7.33 -9.09 9.79
C HIS A 115 -7.89 -9.57 8.45
N LEU A 116 -8.04 -10.89 8.29
CA LEU A 116 -8.51 -11.54 7.07
C LEU A 116 -10.04 -11.49 6.94
N VAL A 117 -10.51 -11.58 5.69
CA VAL A 117 -11.95 -11.57 5.38
C VAL A 117 -12.61 -12.89 5.82
N ASP A 118 -11.92 -14.02 5.70
CA ASP A 118 -12.40 -15.35 6.09
C ASP A 118 -12.81 -15.40 7.56
N ASP A 119 -12.04 -14.72 8.42
CA ASP A 119 -12.33 -14.61 9.85
C ASP A 119 -13.54 -13.71 10.14
N LYS A 120 -13.86 -12.78 9.23
CA LYS A 120 -14.89 -11.75 9.41
C LYS A 120 -16.23 -12.05 8.74
N ILE A 121 -16.26 -12.85 7.67
CA ILE A 121 -17.51 -13.20 6.99
C ILE A 121 -18.40 -13.96 7.98
N HIS A 122 -19.63 -13.46 8.15
CA HIS A 122 -20.66 -14.05 8.99
C HIS A 122 -22.04 -13.67 8.43
N ALA A 123 -22.92 -14.66 8.33
CA ALA A 123 -24.31 -14.47 7.95
C ALA A 123 -25.18 -15.38 8.81
N ARG A 124 -26.38 -14.90 9.17
CA ARG A 124 -27.35 -15.65 9.97
C ARG A 124 -28.74 -15.48 9.38
N SER A 125 -29.40 -16.59 9.09
CA SER A 125 -30.82 -16.64 8.76
C SER A 125 -31.65 -16.94 10.02
N ILE A 126 -31.45 -18.11 10.62
CA ILE A 126 -32.08 -18.56 11.87
C ILE A 126 -30.97 -19.13 12.77
N GLY A 127 -31.12 -19.04 14.09
CA GLY A 127 -30.12 -19.56 15.02
C GLY A 127 -30.60 -19.55 16.46
N PRO A 128 -29.72 -19.81 17.43
CA PRO A 128 -30.08 -19.87 18.84
C PRO A 128 -30.51 -18.49 19.37
N TYR A 129 -31.40 -18.53 20.36
CA TYR A 129 -31.96 -17.37 21.04
C TYR A 129 -31.64 -17.43 22.54
N SER A 130 -31.54 -16.26 23.16
CA SER A 130 -31.44 -16.12 24.61
C SER A 130 -32.72 -16.62 25.27
N LEU A 131 -32.58 -17.46 26.30
CA LEU A 131 -33.73 -17.98 27.06
C LEU A 131 -34.53 -16.87 27.77
N VAL A 132 -33.85 -15.79 28.18
CA VAL A 132 -34.46 -14.71 28.95
C VAL A 132 -35.16 -13.71 28.04
N SER A 133 -34.45 -13.18 27.04
CA SER A 133 -34.95 -12.10 26.18
C SER A 133 -35.60 -12.58 24.89
N GLN A 134 -35.46 -13.87 24.55
CA GLN A 134 -35.85 -14.43 23.25
C GLN A 134 -35.24 -13.63 22.07
N GLN A 135 -34.10 -12.98 22.29
CA GLN A 135 -33.32 -12.29 21.25
C GLN A 135 -32.21 -13.20 20.72
N PRO A 136 -31.77 -13.02 19.46
CA PRO A 136 -30.60 -13.71 18.92
C PRO A 136 -29.38 -13.62 19.84
N LEU A 137 -28.63 -14.72 19.97
CA LEU A 137 -27.34 -14.70 20.68
C LEU A 137 -26.35 -13.75 19.99
N GLY A 138 -25.27 -13.38 20.70
CA GLY A 138 -24.23 -12.50 20.20
C GLY A 138 -23.00 -13.26 19.68
N GLY A 139 -22.39 -12.74 18.62
CA GLY A 139 -21.09 -13.20 18.14
C GLY A 139 -21.13 -14.35 17.12
N LYS A 140 -20.15 -14.35 16.21
CA LYS A 140 -19.98 -15.35 15.14
C LYS A 140 -19.87 -16.78 15.68
N ALA A 141 -19.12 -16.96 16.76
CA ALA A 141 -18.88 -18.28 17.37
C ALA A 141 -20.16 -18.97 17.89
N GLN A 142 -21.22 -18.21 18.17
CA GLN A 142 -22.50 -18.72 18.66
C GLN A 142 -23.60 -18.74 17.59
N PHE A 143 -23.25 -18.54 16.31
CA PHE A 143 -24.22 -18.25 15.25
C PHE A 143 -25.18 -17.11 15.64
N GLY A 144 -24.62 -16.09 16.31
CA GLY A 144 -25.35 -14.95 16.82
C GLY A 144 -25.78 -13.96 15.73
N GLY A 145 -26.83 -13.18 16.02
CA GLY A 145 -27.37 -12.17 15.10
C GLY A 145 -26.61 -10.85 15.15
N GLN A 146 -26.82 -10.02 14.12
CA GLN A 146 -26.39 -8.62 14.14
C GLN A 146 -27.33 -7.82 15.06
N ARG A 147 -26.77 -6.92 15.87
CA ARG A 147 -27.57 -5.99 16.66
C ARG A 147 -28.08 -4.86 15.75
N PHE A 148 -29.36 -4.58 15.83
CA PHE A 148 -30.04 -3.44 15.22
C PHE A 148 -30.33 -2.37 16.27
#